data_AF-Q54UH9-F1
#
_entry.id   AF-Q54UH9-F1
#
_cell.length_a   1.000
_cell.length_b   1.000
_cell.length_c   1.000
_cell.angle_alpha   90.00
_cell.angle_beta   90.00
_cell.angle_gamma   90.00
#
_symmetry.space_group_name_H-M   'P 1'
#
loop_
_entity.id
_entity.type
_entity.pdbx_description
1 polymer ?
#
loop_
_entity_poly.entity_id
_entity_poly.type
_entity_poly.pdbx_seq_one_letter_code
_entity_poly.pdbx_strand_id
1 'polypeptide(L)'
;MSFNINNNNNNNNNNSINSDTTTPTTLKRSGSIGNSRKRISSLGDSSSSSSSYYHSSSFHQSTHNNNNSNNSSGNNSGSGFINTEIVESKLKSLNKNKNIGGGDVVNATEDNVNQDNLNINSSGSESSSNSNSNSGSEDNSNIFSNNISNSNNNNNNNNNNNNNNNISSSGSSSGGKNKMGSNNINYEDYNGSTIFTSSHLLEDSMNDNDIYQPLTESNFYKIYENHLSSVPKKRFVYLFPVWLEEKLKVFDDPIIRLCQSYTGKPMYYFSLFITALVSVEIAMIAPFFLYILGQDTLATEFTYLALLLSLVSQIPKRFLWRFRPYMVKRAKTVKKDMTSSFPSRAVTCAVVYSYAIIWIVTYYDDYDITVVRWWMPLLFIGSILLSSFARINLGVHYPSDCVGGVIQGTLVCVIGTAFRKIDILGCRSCWDEMCYAPINSAQEITFSHLNRLNFIMLVALLLIFLIIPIVSVMKPVDFWSKCDRVYGMLFPAIAFQLLLLCPSSYRLNGSLSKPSTPHWYSFVFGGILALCATLIPAKTKIPPKYSIVTFWILFLSLSISLFSWRLSQIG
;
A
#
# COMPACT_ATOMS: atom_id res chain seq x y z
N MET A 1 -0.67 24.22 20.35
CA MET A 1 -1.49 25.45 20.37
C MET A 1 -2.42 25.36 21.55
N SER A 2 -2.41 26.34 22.44
CA SER A 2 -3.21 26.33 23.67
C SER A 2 -4.40 27.27 23.49
N PHE A 3 -5.59 26.72 23.28
CA PHE A 3 -6.81 27.53 23.23
C PHE A 3 -7.29 27.84 24.65
N ASN A 4 -7.14 29.09 25.06
CA ASN A 4 -7.61 29.60 26.35
C ASN A 4 -9.06 30.08 26.18
N ILE A 5 -10.04 29.23 26.51
CA ILE A 5 -11.47 29.56 26.41
C ILE A 5 -11.88 30.36 27.65
N ASN A 6 -11.84 31.68 27.53
CA ASN A 6 -12.23 32.60 28.61
C ASN A 6 -13.75 32.79 28.60
N ASN A 7 -14.47 32.05 29.47
CA ASN A 7 -15.92 31.93 29.42
C ASN A 7 -16.61 33.05 30.24
N ASN A 8 -17.08 34.10 29.57
CA ASN A 8 -17.59 35.31 30.21
C ASN A 8 -19.12 35.34 30.25
N ASN A 9 -19.72 34.72 31.28
CA ASN A 9 -21.17 34.74 31.51
C ASN A 9 -21.66 36.15 31.83
N ASN A 10 -22.64 36.65 31.09
CA ASN A 10 -23.30 37.93 31.36
C ASN A 10 -24.76 37.68 31.76
N ASN A 11 -25.19 38.26 32.87
CA ASN A 11 -26.52 38.01 33.45
C ASN A 11 -27.64 38.64 32.62
N ASN A 12 -28.82 38.04 32.66
CA ASN A 12 -30.09 38.78 32.61
C ASN A 12 -31.17 38.05 33.41
N ASN A 13 -31.78 38.77 34.34
CA ASN A 13 -32.90 38.28 35.16
C ASN A 13 -34.22 38.39 34.38
N ASN A 14 -35.23 37.59 34.73
CA ASN A 14 -36.44 38.13 35.39
C ASN A 14 -37.51 37.07 35.73
N ASN A 15 -38.16 37.29 36.87
CA ASN A 15 -39.56 36.99 37.21
C ASN A 15 -40.07 35.54 37.23
N SER A 16 -39.92 34.90 38.39
CA SER A 16 -41.00 34.40 39.27
C SER A 16 -42.41 34.13 38.70
N ILE A 17 -42.99 32.97 39.07
CA ILE A 17 -44.24 32.87 39.86
C ILE A 17 -44.34 31.46 40.50
N ASN A 18 -45.25 31.27 41.46
CA ASN A 18 -45.15 30.27 42.54
C ASN A 18 -45.84 28.91 42.30
N SER A 19 -45.62 28.04 43.30
CA SER A 19 -46.58 27.12 43.94
C SER A 19 -46.83 25.69 43.37
N ASP A 20 -46.43 24.74 44.22
CA ASP A 20 -47.27 23.66 44.78
C ASP A 20 -47.19 22.20 44.26
N THR A 21 -46.28 21.45 44.93
CA THR A 21 -46.58 20.29 45.80
C THR A 21 -47.06 18.93 45.22
N THR A 22 -46.61 17.88 45.90
CA THR A 22 -46.99 16.45 45.86
C THR A 22 -46.22 15.49 44.94
N THR A 23 -46.18 14.23 45.39
CA THR A 23 -45.15 13.22 45.09
C THR A 23 -45.69 12.04 44.27
N PRO A 24 -44.82 11.20 43.66
CA PRO A 24 -45.20 10.41 42.50
C PRO A 24 -45.91 9.09 42.82
N THR A 25 -46.76 8.65 41.89
CA THR A 25 -47.18 7.25 41.75
C THR A 25 -46.89 6.74 40.35
N THR A 26 -46.42 5.50 40.26
CA THR A 26 -46.00 4.85 39.02
C THR A 26 -47.18 4.25 38.27
N LEU A 27 -47.40 4.68 37.02
CA LEU A 27 -48.43 4.12 36.14
C LEU A 27 -47.87 3.69 34.79
N LYS A 28 -48.15 2.44 34.41
CA LYS A 28 -47.81 1.88 33.09
C LYS A 28 -48.54 2.66 32.01
N ARG A 29 -47.85 3.08 30.94
CA ARG A 29 -48.49 3.55 29.71
C ARG A 29 -48.10 2.69 28.51
N SER A 30 -48.96 1.72 28.20
CA SER A 30 -48.97 1.06 26.90
C SER A 30 -49.50 2.03 25.83
N GLY A 31 -48.90 1.98 24.65
CA GLY A 31 -49.29 2.79 23.48
C GLY A 31 -48.06 3.39 22.78
N SER A 32 -48.08 3.65 21.48
CA SER A 32 -49.04 3.26 20.44
C SER A 32 -48.32 3.28 19.08
N ILE A 33 -48.89 2.67 18.05
CA ILE A 33 -48.23 2.55 16.74
C ILE A 33 -48.18 3.92 16.03
N GLY A 34 -46.99 4.53 16.00
CA GLY A 34 -46.72 5.80 15.31
C GLY A 34 -46.22 5.60 13.88
N ASN A 35 -47.12 5.31 12.93
CA ASN A 35 -46.77 5.29 11.50
C ASN A 35 -46.50 6.71 10.98
N SER A 36 -45.26 7.02 10.59
CA SER A 36 -44.91 8.27 9.89
C SER A 36 -44.24 7.98 8.55
N ARG A 37 -45.08 7.72 7.54
CA ARG A 37 -44.67 7.37 6.16
C ARG A 37 -44.70 8.62 5.28
N LYS A 38 -43.61 9.39 5.21
CA LYS A 38 -43.47 10.49 4.23
C LYS A 38 -43.29 9.94 2.80
N ARG A 39 -43.61 10.80 1.82
CA ARG A 39 -44.12 10.38 0.49
C ARG A 39 -43.04 9.99 -0.51
N ILE A 40 -43.49 9.18 -1.48
CA ILE A 40 -42.84 8.88 -2.76
C ILE A 40 -43.51 9.75 -3.87
N SER A 41 -42.79 9.98 -4.97
CA SER A 41 -43.25 10.39 -6.33
C SER A 41 -43.96 11.73 -6.56
N SER A 42 -43.27 12.62 -7.29
CA SER A 42 -43.74 13.42 -8.44
C SER A 42 -42.52 13.54 -9.38
N LEU A 43 -42.45 13.03 -10.62
CA LEU A 43 -43.34 13.12 -11.79
C LEU A 43 -43.45 14.57 -12.33
N GLY A 44 -42.98 14.81 -13.56
CA GLY A 44 -43.04 16.11 -14.24
C GLY A 44 -41.91 16.38 -15.24
N ASP A 45 -42.09 15.99 -16.50
CA ASP A 45 -41.28 16.48 -17.63
C ASP A 45 -41.71 17.92 -17.99
N SER A 46 -40.76 18.82 -18.28
CA SER A 46 -41.06 20.03 -19.06
C SER A 46 -39.84 20.57 -19.82
N SER A 47 -40.06 20.72 -21.11
CA SER A 47 -39.13 21.16 -22.15
C SER A 47 -38.71 22.64 -22.06
N SER A 48 -37.46 22.88 -22.49
CA SER A 48 -37.04 23.98 -23.40
C SER A 48 -37.17 25.47 -23.01
N SER A 49 -36.03 26.17 -23.18
CA SER A 49 -35.84 27.34 -24.08
C SER A 49 -35.36 28.68 -23.47
N SER A 50 -34.53 29.36 -24.26
CA SER A 50 -34.36 30.83 -24.35
C SER A 50 -33.62 31.63 -23.24
N SER A 51 -32.41 32.10 -23.60
CA SER A 51 -31.86 33.47 -23.40
C SER A 51 -31.58 34.00 -21.96
N SER A 52 -30.60 34.86 -21.67
CA SER A 52 -29.34 35.37 -22.31
C SER A 52 -28.52 36.06 -21.17
N TYR A 53 -27.53 36.98 -21.27
CA TYR A 53 -26.86 37.75 -22.35
C TYR A 53 -25.52 38.34 -21.81
N TYR A 54 -24.50 38.53 -22.67
CA TYR A 54 -23.28 39.37 -22.46
C TYR A 54 -22.29 38.94 -21.35
N HIS A 55 -21.02 39.40 -21.31
CA HIS A 55 -20.27 40.30 -22.21
C HIS A 55 -18.84 39.81 -22.53
N SER A 56 -18.27 40.30 -23.63
CA SER A 56 -16.96 39.96 -24.20
C SER A 56 -15.75 40.63 -23.51
N SER A 57 -14.58 39.98 -23.58
CA SER A 57 -13.30 40.62 -23.97
C SER A 57 -12.42 39.63 -24.76
N SER A 58 -11.49 40.13 -25.58
CA SER A 58 -10.86 39.38 -26.68
C SER A 58 -9.44 39.86 -27.03
N PHE A 59 -8.61 39.01 -27.64
CA PHE A 59 -7.40 39.47 -28.35
C PHE A 59 -7.11 38.69 -29.65
N HIS A 60 -6.66 39.44 -30.67
CA HIS A 60 -6.17 39.01 -31.98
C HIS A 60 -4.69 38.53 -31.91
N GLN A 61 -3.99 37.99 -32.92
CA GLN A 61 -4.21 37.67 -34.36
C GLN A 61 -3.30 36.43 -34.69
N SER A 62 -2.96 35.97 -35.91
CA SER A 62 -3.12 36.35 -37.34
C SER A 62 -2.93 35.09 -38.23
N THR A 63 -3.01 35.21 -39.56
CA THR A 63 -2.88 34.09 -40.52
C THR A 63 -1.97 34.40 -41.71
N HIS A 64 -1.32 33.37 -42.27
CA HIS A 64 -0.93 33.21 -43.69
C HIS A 64 -0.62 31.71 -43.90
N ASN A 65 -1.15 30.91 -44.83
CA ASN A 65 -1.89 31.03 -46.11
C ASN A 65 -1.04 30.84 -47.38
N ASN A 66 -1.07 29.64 -47.98
CA ASN A 66 -1.19 29.40 -49.44
C ASN A 66 -1.22 27.90 -49.83
N ASN A 67 -2.26 27.51 -50.59
CA ASN A 67 -2.34 26.74 -51.85
C ASN A 67 -1.27 25.65 -52.17
N ASN A 68 -1.56 24.53 -52.85
CA ASN A 68 -2.33 24.47 -54.10
C ASN A 68 -2.67 23.02 -54.59
N SER A 69 -3.78 22.82 -55.34
CA SER A 69 -4.03 21.79 -56.39
C SER A 69 -3.98 20.26 -56.04
N ASN A 70 -4.68 19.31 -56.68
CA ASN A 70 -5.80 19.28 -57.65
C ASN A 70 -6.42 17.85 -57.74
N ASN A 71 -7.75 17.74 -57.98
CA ASN A 71 -8.50 16.63 -58.64
C ASN A 71 -8.40 15.17 -58.09
N SER A 72 -9.37 14.25 -58.27
CA SER A 72 -10.71 14.33 -58.88
C SER A 72 -11.72 13.33 -58.30
N SER A 73 -13.00 13.64 -58.50
CA SER A 73 -14.25 12.90 -58.23
C SER A 73 -14.29 11.38 -58.42
N GLY A 74 -15.07 10.69 -57.55
CA GLY A 74 -15.59 9.32 -57.79
C GLY A 74 -16.55 8.83 -56.69
N ASN A 75 -17.82 8.55 -57.04
CA ASN A 75 -18.86 8.10 -56.08
C ASN A 75 -18.92 6.56 -56.00
N ASN A 76 -19.11 5.97 -54.80
CA ASN A 76 -20.46 5.57 -54.32
C ASN A 76 -20.43 4.90 -52.93
N SER A 77 -21.62 4.69 -52.36
CA SER A 77 -21.87 4.15 -51.00
C SER A 77 -21.86 2.62 -50.91
N GLY A 78 -21.36 2.09 -49.79
CA GLY A 78 -21.53 0.68 -49.38
C GLY A 78 -21.10 0.47 -47.93
N SER A 79 -21.94 -0.18 -47.11
CA SER A 79 -21.70 -0.39 -45.68
C SER A 79 -20.71 -1.53 -45.40
N GLY A 80 -19.61 -1.25 -44.70
CA GLY A 80 -18.56 -2.22 -44.35
C GLY A 80 -18.53 -2.59 -42.86
N PHE A 81 -18.20 -3.86 -42.57
CA PHE A 81 -17.96 -4.37 -41.21
C PHE A 81 -16.68 -3.80 -40.60
N ILE A 82 -16.65 -3.68 -39.26
CA ILE A 82 -15.40 -3.56 -38.50
C ILE A 82 -14.98 -4.96 -38.05
N ASN A 83 -14.09 -5.57 -38.82
CA ASN A 83 -13.24 -6.69 -38.40
C ASN A 83 -11.84 -6.39 -38.95
N THR A 84 -10.86 -6.20 -38.06
CA THR A 84 -9.48 -5.84 -38.45
C THR A 84 -8.52 -6.89 -37.93
N GLU A 85 -8.30 -7.93 -38.74
CA GLU A 85 -7.20 -8.87 -38.60
C GLU A 85 -5.99 -8.39 -39.43
N ILE A 86 -4.87 -9.11 -39.34
CA ILE A 86 -3.65 -8.97 -40.15
C ILE A 86 -2.76 -7.75 -39.81
N VAL A 87 -1.76 -8.00 -38.95
CA VAL A 87 -0.40 -7.49 -39.19
C VAL A 87 0.58 -8.66 -39.15
N GLU A 88 1.28 -8.86 -40.27
CA GLU A 88 2.46 -9.68 -40.54
C GLU A 88 2.72 -11.00 -39.79
N SER A 89 2.46 -12.10 -40.50
CA SER A 89 3.12 -13.39 -40.33
C SER A 89 4.63 -13.34 -40.63
N LYS A 90 5.51 -13.64 -39.68
CA LYS A 90 6.97 -13.76 -39.95
C LYS A 90 7.77 -14.72 -39.04
N LEU A 91 7.16 -15.85 -38.61
CA LEU A 91 7.81 -16.83 -37.73
C LEU A 91 7.43 -18.29 -38.05
N LYS A 92 7.78 -18.77 -39.27
CA LYS A 92 7.57 -20.17 -39.72
C LYS A 92 8.74 -20.77 -40.53
N SER A 93 9.96 -20.68 -40.00
CA SER A 93 11.10 -21.46 -40.52
C SER A 93 12.28 -21.50 -39.54
N LEU A 94 12.33 -22.50 -38.65
CA LEU A 94 13.56 -23.07 -38.02
C LEU A 94 13.21 -24.09 -36.91
N ASN A 95 12.83 -25.31 -37.32
CA ASN A 95 13.31 -26.57 -36.74
C ASN A 95 12.60 -27.77 -37.39
N LYS A 96 13.34 -28.50 -38.22
CA LYS A 96 12.97 -29.80 -38.78
C LYS A 96 14.18 -30.72 -38.58
N ASN A 97 13.94 -32.01 -38.34
CA ASN A 97 14.92 -33.06 -38.03
C ASN A 97 15.33 -33.22 -36.55
N LYS A 98 14.63 -34.12 -35.84
CA LYS A 98 15.32 -35.28 -35.25
C LYS A 98 14.40 -36.52 -35.24
N ASN A 99 15.02 -37.69 -35.34
CA ASN A 99 14.41 -39.03 -35.45
C ASN A 99 13.66 -39.39 -34.14
N ILE A 100 12.49 -40.05 -34.14
CA ILE A 100 12.12 -41.41 -34.60
C ILE A 100 12.67 -42.51 -33.67
N GLY A 101 11.76 -43.40 -33.23
CA GLY A 101 11.89 -44.34 -32.10
C GLY A 101 11.20 -43.78 -30.84
N GLY A 102 10.23 -44.41 -30.18
CA GLY A 102 9.72 -45.80 -30.23
C GLY A 102 10.08 -46.55 -28.93
N GLY A 103 9.17 -47.13 -28.15
CA GLY A 103 7.70 -47.22 -28.26
C GLY A 103 7.06 -47.47 -26.87
N ASP A 104 5.82 -47.98 -26.86
CA ASP A 104 5.09 -48.69 -25.77
C ASP A 104 5.06 -48.05 -24.35
N VAL A 105 3.95 -47.58 -23.79
CA VAL A 105 2.67 -48.26 -23.43
C VAL A 105 2.84 -49.36 -22.36
N VAL A 106 2.39 -49.09 -21.13
CA VAL A 106 1.50 -49.95 -20.29
C VAL A 106 1.21 -49.28 -18.93
N ASN A 107 -0.07 -49.31 -18.56
CA ASN A 107 -0.78 -49.20 -17.26
C ASN A 107 -0.14 -48.58 -16.00
N ALA A 108 -1.02 -47.93 -15.22
CA ALA A 108 -0.84 -47.69 -13.79
C ALA A 108 -1.41 -48.86 -12.96
N THR A 109 -0.84 -49.08 -11.77
CA THR A 109 -1.45 -49.82 -10.66
C THR A 109 -1.04 -49.17 -9.35
N GLU A 110 -1.93 -49.16 -8.37
CA GLU A 110 -1.62 -48.84 -6.98
C GLU A 110 -0.92 -50.04 -6.32
N ASP A 111 -0.11 -49.80 -5.28
CA ASP A 111 -0.05 -50.73 -4.15
C ASP A 111 0.48 -50.09 -2.86
N ASN A 112 0.19 -50.72 -1.72
CA ASN A 112 0.55 -50.25 -0.37
C ASN A 112 1.90 -50.86 0.10
N VAL A 113 2.33 -50.50 1.33
CA VAL A 113 2.71 -51.43 2.44
C VAL A 113 3.77 -50.81 3.39
N ASN A 114 3.37 -50.66 4.67
CA ASN A 114 4.12 -50.77 5.95
C ASN A 114 5.37 -49.87 6.21
N GLN A 115 5.42 -49.15 7.36
CA GLN A 115 5.99 -49.53 8.68
C GLN A 115 7.54 -49.72 8.68
N ASP A 116 8.31 -49.37 9.73
CA ASP A 116 7.94 -49.14 11.15
C ASP A 116 8.96 -48.23 11.89
N ASN A 117 8.77 -48.10 13.21
CA ASN A 117 9.75 -47.68 14.24
C ASN A 117 10.07 -46.17 14.44
N LEU A 118 9.28 -45.57 15.34
CA LEU A 118 9.79 -44.65 16.37
C LEU A 118 10.89 -45.33 17.21
N ASN A 119 11.79 -44.55 17.80
CA ASN A 119 12.40 -44.93 19.08
C ASN A 119 12.70 -43.69 19.93
N ILE A 120 12.31 -43.74 21.21
CA ILE A 120 12.55 -42.70 22.22
C ILE A 120 13.36 -43.35 23.34
N ASN A 121 14.41 -42.69 23.81
CA ASN A 121 15.01 -43.00 25.11
C ASN A 121 15.51 -41.75 25.81
N SER A 122 15.60 -41.83 27.14
CA SER A 122 15.56 -40.68 28.05
C SER A 122 16.58 -40.77 29.19
N SER A 123 16.61 -39.75 30.04
CA SER A 123 17.34 -39.63 31.32
C SER A 123 18.86 -39.36 31.23
N GLY A 124 19.40 -38.71 32.26
CA GLY A 124 20.80 -38.24 32.33
C GLY A 124 20.93 -36.84 32.94
N SER A 125 20.65 -36.71 34.24
CA SER A 125 20.81 -35.46 35.02
C SER A 125 22.15 -35.41 35.74
N GLU A 126 22.75 -34.22 35.91
CA GLU A 126 23.09 -33.65 37.24
C GLU A 126 23.70 -32.23 37.18
N SER A 127 24.00 -31.68 38.35
CA SER A 127 24.44 -30.30 38.66
C SER A 127 25.97 -30.10 38.44
N SER A 128 26.63 -28.95 38.65
CA SER A 128 26.40 -27.88 39.64
C SER A 128 27.05 -26.52 39.28
N SER A 129 26.68 -25.50 40.07
CA SER A 129 27.36 -24.23 40.41
C SER A 129 28.86 -24.05 40.02
N ASN A 130 29.37 -22.83 39.77
CA ASN A 130 29.29 -21.70 40.72
C ASN A 130 29.53 -20.27 40.14
N SER A 131 29.38 -19.27 41.02
CA SER A 131 29.56 -17.82 40.80
C SER A 131 31.02 -17.39 40.56
N ASN A 132 31.34 -16.18 40.07
CA ASN A 132 31.28 -14.90 40.81
C ASN A 132 31.38 -13.64 39.93
N SER A 133 31.06 -12.49 40.53
CA SER A 133 31.06 -11.15 39.93
C SER A 133 32.03 -10.18 40.61
N ASN A 134 32.64 -9.25 39.86
CA ASN A 134 33.21 -7.94 40.29
C ASN A 134 33.74 -7.18 39.05
N SER A 135 34.06 -5.87 39.05
CA SER A 135 33.36 -4.65 39.52
C SER A 135 34.32 -3.45 39.39
N GLY A 136 33.94 -2.40 38.64
CA GLY A 136 34.72 -1.14 38.52
C GLY A 136 36.04 -1.23 37.71
N SER A 137 36.72 -0.12 37.41
CA SER A 137 36.27 1.29 37.33
C SER A 137 37.37 2.21 36.74
N GLU A 138 36.95 3.16 35.90
CA GLU A 138 37.55 4.50 35.66
C GLU A 138 38.91 4.68 34.93
N ASP A 139 38.95 5.81 34.21
CA ASP A 139 40.05 6.76 33.97
C ASP A 139 41.18 6.63 32.90
N ASN A 140 41.06 7.56 31.93
CA ASN A 140 42.01 8.61 31.52
C ASN A 140 43.10 8.44 30.42
N SER A 141 42.87 9.24 29.36
CA SER A 141 43.79 10.10 28.58
C SER A 141 45.16 9.62 28.03
N ASN A 142 45.30 9.72 26.69
CA ASN A 142 46.23 10.61 25.94
C ASN A 142 46.20 10.20 24.45
N ILE A 143 45.89 11.08 23.49
CA ILE A 143 46.75 12.12 22.88
C ILE A 143 48.06 11.55 22.28
N PHE A 144 48.12 11.44 20.95
CA PHE A 144 49.12 12.14 20.12
C PHE A 144 48.71 12.21 18.63
N SER A 145 49.36 13.06 17.85
CA SER A 145 48.98 13.44 16.47
C SER A 145 50.13 13.29 15.47
N ASN A 146 49.84 13.53 14.18
CA ASN A 146 50.78 13.72 13.05
C ASN A 146 51.33 12.40 12.43
N ASN A 147 51.78 12.33 11.16
CA ASN A 147 52.08 13.43 10.24
C ASN A 147 51.87 13.13 8.73
N ILE A 148 51.73 14.23 7.99
CA ILE A 148 51.87 14.53 6.54
C ILE A 148 52.72 13.56 5.68
N SER A 149 52.30 13.30 4.42
CA SER A 149 53.13 13.47 3.19
C SER A 149 52.36 13.33 1.86
N ASN A 150 52.65 14.24 0.91
CA ASN A 150 52.27 14.15 -0.51
C ASN A 150 53.34 13.41 -1.32
N SER A 151 52.97 12.84 -2.47
CA SER A 151 53.88 12.79 -3.63
C SER A 151 53.11 12.65 -4.96
N ASN A 152 53.41 13.54 -5.91
CA ASN A 152 53.03 13.39 -7.32
C ASN A 152 54.22 12.82 -8.09
N ASN A 153 53.98 11.99 -9.11
CA ASN A 153 54.79 12.10 -10.33
C ASN A 153 54.12 11.48 -11.56
N ASN A 154 54.33 12.12 -12.72
CA ASN A 154 54.02 11.57 -14.04
C ASN A 154 55.19 10.70 -14.52
N ASN A 155 54.94 9.73 -15.41
CA ASN A 155 55.64 9.76 -16.71
C ASN A 155 54.96 8.92 -17.81
N ASN A 156 55.39 9.15 -19.05
CA ASN A 156 54.78 8.66 -20.29
C ASN A 156 55.52 7.48 -20.96
N ASN A 157 54.88 6.97 -22.02
CA ASN A 157 55.45 6.42 -23.28
C ASN A 157 55.72 4.90 -23.47
N ASN A 158 54.89 4.36 -24.39
CA ASN A 158 55.25 3.65 -25.63
C ASN A 158 55.76 2.20 -25.66
N ASN A 159 55.01 1.40 -26.44
CA ASN A 159 55.42 0.42 -27.47
C ASN A 159 56.50 -0.62 -27.16
N ASN A 160 56.12 -1.89 -27.34
CA ASN A 160 56.48 -2.57 -28.60
C ASN A 160 55.60 -3.79 -28.96
N ASN A 161 55.67 -4.19 -30.24
CA ASN A 161 55.16 -5.46 -30.78
C ASN A 161 56.04 -6.65 -30.27
N ASN A 162 55.81 -7.95 -30.53
CA ASN A 162 55.34 -8.57 -31.78
C ASN A 162 55.13 -10.11 -31.64
N ASN A 163 54.50 -10.74 -32.66
CA ASN A 163 54.62 -12.17 -33.06
C ASN A 163 54.29 -13.30 -32.04
N ASN A 164 53.27 -14.13 -32.28
CA ASN A 164 53.18 -15.28 -33.22
C ASN A 164 53.88 -16.58 -32.73
N ASN A 165 53.11 -17.63 -32.46
CA ASN A 165 52.98 -18.78 -33.39
C ASN A 165 51.94 -19.83 -32.96
N ASN A 166 51.44 -20.60 -33.94
CA ASN A 166 50.56 -21.75 -33.73
C ASN A 166 51.35 -23.02 -33.37
N ILE A 167 50.71 -23.97 -32.69
CA ILE A 167 50.94 -25.43 -32.85
C ILE A 167 49.61 -26.17 -32.61
N SER A 168 49.42 -27.32 -33.25
CA SER A 168 48.12 -27.98 -33.41
C SER A 168 48.09 -29.44 -32.91
N SER A 169 46.90 -30.03 -33.03
CA SER A 169 46.64 -31.46 -33.30
C SER A 169 46.89 -32.53 -32.21
N SER A 170 45.75 -33.04 -31.71
CA SER A 170 45.32 -34.45 -31.78
C SER A 170 45.61 -35.43 -30.62
N GLY A 171 44.64 -36.35 -30.42
CA GLY A 171 44.69 -37.50 -29.51
C GLY A 171 44.20 -37.22 -28.07
N SER A 172 43.51 -38.13 -27.38
CA SER A 172 42.86 -39.38 -27.81
C SER A 172 41.81 -39.83 -26.77
N SER A 173 40.97 -40.82 -27.12
CA SER A 173 39.73 -41.18 -26.39
C SER A 173 39.93 -41.92 -25.05
N SER A 174 39.28 -41.43 -23.99
CA SER A 174 38.68 -42.20 -22.87
C SER A 174 37.97 -41.22 -21.92
N GLY A 175 37.00 -41.57 -21.06
CA GLY A 175 36.38 -42.87 -20.79
C GLY A 175 35.62 -42.88 -19.45
N GLY A 176 34.98 -41.75 -19.07
CA GLY A 176 34.49 -41.53 -17.71
C GLY A 176 32.97 -41.37 -17.59
N LYS A 177 32.30 -42.38 -17.01
CA LYS A 177 30.90 -42.26 -16.54
C LYS A 177 30.89 -41.43 -15.25
N ASN A 178 30.12 -40.34 -15.19
CA ASN A 178 29.84 -39.65 -13.94
C ASN A 178 28.35 -39.26 -13.84
N LYS A 179 27.84 -39.22 -12.59
CA LYS A 179 26.41 -39.17 -12.29
C LYS A 179 25.76 -37.87 -12.76
N MET A 180 24.53 -37.97 -13.28
CA MET A 180 23.59 -36.84 -13.30
C MET A 180 23.30 -36.42 -11.85
N GLY A 181 23.82 -35.27 -11.44
CA GLY A 181 23.38 -34.60 -10.22
C GLY A 181 22.02 -33.95 -10.46
N SER A 182 21.01 -34.30 -9.66
CA SER A 182 19.71 -33.64 -9.72
C SER A 182 19.83 -32.24 -9.12
N ASN A 183 19.92 -31.22 -9.97
CA ASN A 183 20.00 -29.82 -9.54
C ASN A 183 18.68 -29.36 -8.96
N ASN A 184 18.54 -29.53 -7.64
CA ASN A 184 17.40 -29.10 -6.86
C ASN A 184 17.44 -27.57 -6.73
N ILE A 185 16.85 -26.86 -7.70
CA ILE A 185 16.79 -25.39 -7.72
C ILE A 185 15.81 -24.93 -6.63
N ASN A 186 16.35 -24.68 -5.44
CA ASN A 186 15.63 -24.00 -4.36
C ASN A 186 15.23 -22.59 -4.84
N TYR A 187 13.94 -22.38 -5.06
CA TYR A 187 13.38 -21.04 -5.28
C TYR A 187 13.40 -20.28 -3.95
N GLU A 188 14.38 -19.39 -3.77
CA GLU A 188 14.37 -18.45 -2.65
C GLU A 188 13.28 -17.39 -2.84
N ASP A 189 12.27 -17.40 -1.95
CA ASP A 189 11.15 -16.48 -1.99
C ASP A 189 11.59 -15.03 -1.70
N TYR A 190 11.20 -14.10 -2.58
CA TYR A 190 11.82 -12.79 -2.68
C TYR A 190 11.40 -11.80 -1.56
N ASN A 191 12.10 -11.86 -0.42
CA ASN A 191 11.87 -11.04 0.77
C ASN A 191 12.30 -9.57 0.61
N GLY A 192 11.49 -8.79 -0.10
CA GLY A 192 11.68 -7.34 -0.27
C GLY A 192 11.42 -6.51 0.99
N SER A 193 12.23 -6.67 2.03
CA SER A 193 12.18 -5.89 3.29
C SER A 193 13.55 -5.67 3.93
N THR A 194 14.57 -5.36 3.13
CA THR A 194 15.89 -4.90 3.59
C THR A 194 15.94 -3.37 3.61
N ILE A 195 15.75 -2.79 4.80
CA ILE A 195 16.00 -1.37 5.07
C ILE A 195 17.26 -1.28 5.94
N PHE A 196 18.23 -0.47 5.52
CA PHE A 196 19.54 -0.23 6.17
C PHE A 196 20.55 -1.41 6.22
N THR A 197 21.12 -1.75 5.06
CA THR A 197 22.55 -2.12 4.95
C THR A 197 23.14 -1.46 3.69
N SER A 198 24.35 -0.89 3.79
CA SER A 198 24.97 -0.07 2.72
C SER A 198 26.25 -0.71 2.16
N SER A 199 26.14 -1.92 1.63
CA SER A 199 27.20 -2.57 0.85
C SER A 199 27.22 -2.00 -0.57
N HIS A 200 28.01 -0.96 -0.80
CA HIS A 200 27.93 -0.11 -2.00
C HIS A 200 29.24 -0.03 -2.81
N LEU A 201 30.12 -1.02 -2.65
CA LEU A 201 31.45 -1.11 -3.27
C LEU A 201 31.58 -2.46 -3.99
N LEU A 202 32.23 -2.45 -5.16
CA LEU A 202 32.52 -3.62 -6.01
C LEU A 202 31.29 -4.32 -6.65
N GLU A 203 30.53 -3.58 -7.45
CA GLU A 203 30.00 -4.09 -8.73
C GLU A 203 30.81 -3.42 -9.86
N ASP A 204 30.97 -4.10 -10.99
CA ASP A 204 31.95 -3.74 -12.03
C ASP A 204 31.80 -2.34 -12.63
N SER A 205 32.94 -1.75 -12.99
CA SER A 205 33.04 -0.50 -13.73
C SER A 205 32.63 -0.65 -15.20
N MET A 206 31.36 -0.95 -15.46
CA MET A 206 30.75 -0.56 -16.73
C MET A 206 30.79 0.98 -16.83
N ASN A 207 31.17 1.52 -17.99
CA ASN A 207 31.28 2.97 -18.19
C ASN A 207 29.96 3.69 -17.85
N ASP A 208 29.93 4.44 -16.75
CA ASP A 208 28.80 5.31 -16.36
C ASP A 208 28.47 6.35 -17.45
N ASN A 209 29.42 6.65 -18.33
CA ASN A 209 29.27 7.52 -19.50
C ASN A 209 28.13 7.09 -20.45
N ASP A 210 27.87 5.78 -20.56
CA ASP A 210 26.87 5.24 -21.50
C ASP A 210 25.43 5.58 -21.09
N ILE A 211 25.17 5.91 -19.81
CA ILE A 211 23.82 6.13 -19.27
C ILE A 211 23.12 7.35 -19.92
N TYR A 212 23.87 8.28 -20.50
CA TYR A 212 23.31 9.44 -21.19
C TYR A 212 22.93 9.17 -22.65
N GLN A 213 23.41 8.09 -23.26
CA GLN A 213 22.99 7.73 -24.61
C GLN A 213 21.61 7.06 -24.55
N PRO A 214 20.62 7.52 -25.34
CA PRO A 214 19.33 6.83 -25.41
C PRO A 214 19.56 5.43 -25.98
N LEU A 215 19.12 4.40 -25.25
CA LEU A 215 19.15 3.03 -25.76
C LEU A 215 18.47 2.98 -27.13
N THR A 216 19.22 2.54 -28.13
CA THR A 216 18.68 2.17 -29.44
C THR A 216 17.60 1.12 -29.25
N GLU A 217 16.62 1.12 -30.14
CA GLU A 217 15.48 0.20 -30.09
C GLU A 217 15.93 -1.27 -30.01
N SER A 218 16.89 -1.67 -30.85
CA SER A 218 17.51 -2.99 -30.83
C SER A 218 18.20 -3.35 -29.49
N ASN A 219 18.88 -2.40 -28.85
CA ASN A 219 19.49 -2.62 -27.54
C ASN A 219 18.43 -2.69 -26.42
N PHE A 220 17.35 -1.92 -26.53
CA PHE A 220 16.21 -2.01 -25.61
C PHE A 220 15.55 -3.38 -25.70
N TYR A 221 15.20 -3.86 -26.90
CA TYR A 221 14.64 -5.20 -27.11
C TYR A 221 15.57 -6.29 -26.56
N LYS A 222 16.88 -6.26 -26.87
CA LYS A 222 17.85 -7.24 -26.36
C LYS A 222 17.95 -7.25 -24.82
N ILE A 223 17.91 -6.07 -24.18
CA ILE A 223 17.92 -5.95 -22.71
C ILE A 223 16.59 -6.44 -22.11
N TYR A 224 15.46 -6.14 -22.76
CA TYR A 224 14.13 -6.58 -22.36
C TYR A 224 13.99 -8.11 -22.44
N GLU A 225 14.48 -8.75 -23.51
CA GLU A 225 14.54 -10.22 -23.66
C GLU A 225 15.42 -10.87 -22.59
N ASN A 226 16.61 -10.32 -22.33
CA ASN A 226 17.49 -10.82 -21.25
C ASN A 226 16.77 -10.79 -19.90
N HIS A 227 16.04 -9.71 -19.59
CA HIS A 227 15.27 -9.58 -18.35
C HIS A 227 13.93 -10.33 -18.37
N LEU A 228 13.44 -10.80 -19.51
CA LEU A 228 12.24 -11.66 -19.59
C LEU A 228 12.42 -12.95 -18.78
N SER A 229 13.66 -13.44 -18.66
CA SER A 229 14.04 -14.57 -17.83
C SER A 229 13.76 -14.39 -16.33
N SER A 230 13.75 -13.15 -15.83
CA SER A 230 13.51 -12.82 -14.41
C SER A 230 12.05 -12.52 -14.07
N VAL A 231 11.15 -12.51 -15.07
CA VAL A 231 9.71 -12.33 -14.85
C VAL A 231 9.16 -13.56 -14.11
N PRO A 232 8.40 -13.39 -13.01
CA PRO A 232 7.80 -14.51 -12.30
C PRO A 232 6.88 -15.34 -13.21
N LYS A 233 7.22 -16.62 -13.42
CA LYS A 233 6.52 -17.59 -14.29
C LYS A 233 5.16 -18.05 -13.71
N LYS A 234 4.31 -17.11 -13.29
CA LYS A 234 2.96 -17.36 -12.76
C LYS A 234 1.91 -17.07 -13.83
N ARG A 235 0.94 -17.99 -14.00
CA ARG A 235 -0.10 -17.99 -15.06
C ARG A 235 -0.88 -16.67 -15.22
N PHE A 236 -0.97 -15.85 -14.17
CA PHE A 236 -1.75 -14.61 -14.14
C PHE A 236 -0.91 -13.33 -14.25
N VAL A 237 0.41 -13.44 -14.48
CA VAL A 237 1.27 -12.27 -14.68
C VAL A 237 1.29 -11.92 -16.17
N TYR A 238 0.56 -10.87 -16.53
CA TYR A 238 0.61 -10.28 -17.86
C TYR A 238 1.77 -9.29 -17.93
N LEU A 239 2.54 -9.38 -19.01
CA LEU A 239 3.64 -8.46 -19.29
C LEU A 239 3.09 -7.11 -19.78
N PHE A 240 3.69 -6.00 -19.34
CA PHE A 240 3.27 -4.67 -19.80
C PHE A 240 3.49 -4.53 -21.32
N PRO A 241 2.48 -4.14 -22.13
CA PRO A 241 2.57 -4.20 -23.58
C PRO A 241 3.70 -3.31 -24.14
N VAL A 242 4.53 -3.86 -25.03
CA VAL A 242 5.71 -3.16 -25.56
C VAL A 242 5.31 -1.88 -26.32
N TRP A 243 4.27 -1.94 -27.16
CA TRP A 243 3.74 -0.77 -27.87
C TRP A 243 3.27 0.36 -26.94
N LEU A 244 2.87 0.03 -25.70
CA LEU A 244 2.46 1.00 -24.69
C LEU A 244 3.68 1.56 -23.96
N GLU A 245 4.68 0.74 -23.69
CA GLU A 245 5.98 1.19 -23.17
C GLU A 245 6.68 2.16 -24.14
N GLU A 246 6.64 1.90 -25.44
CA GLU A 246 7.17 2.78 -26.49
C GLU A 246 6.44 4.13 -26.55
N LYS A 247 5.11 4.13 -26.52
CA LYS A 247 4.32 5.38 -26.47
C LYS A 247 4.57 6.16 -25.18
N LEU A 248 4.68 5.47 -24.05
CA LEU A 248 4.99 6.12 -22.77
C LEU A 248 6.45 6.60 -22.68
N LYS A 249 7.41 6.00 -23.40
CA LYS A 249 8.81 6.42 -23.43
C LYS A 249 8.99 7.89 -23.80
N VAL A 250 8.18 8.41 -24.73
CA VAL A 250 8.19 9.82 -25.16
C VAL A 250 7.84 10.78 -24.02
N PHE A 251 6.96 10.37 -23.10
CA PHE A 251 6.57 11.14 -21.91
C PHE A 251 7.53 10.88 -20.73
N ASP A 252 7.94 9.63 -20.53
CA ASP A 252 8.69 9.19 -19.37
C ASP A 252 10.16 9.64 -19.40
N ASP A 253 10.86 9.48 -20.53
CA ASP A 253 12.31 9.71 -20.61
C ASP A 253 12.73 11.18 -20.37
N PRO A 254 12.04 12.22 -20.90
CA PRO A 254 12.40 13.62 -20.62
C PRO A 254 12.29 14.00 -19.14
N ILE A 255 11.24 13.52 -18.47
CA ILE A 255 11.01 13.79 -17.04
C ILE A 255 12.01 13.02 -16.18
N ILE A 256 12.35 11.77 -16.52
CA ILE A 256 13.41 11.01 -15.84
C ILE A 256 14.75 11.76 -15.92
N ARG A 257 15.14 12.24 -17.10
CA ARG A 257 16.37 13.04 -17.28
C ARG A 257 16.36 14.32 -16.46
N LEU A 258 15.23 15.03 -16.43
CA LEU A 258 15.07 16.24 -15.61
C LEU A 258 15.23 15.92 -14.11
N CYS A 259 14.53 14.91 -13.60
CA CYS A 259 14.57 14.53 -12.19
C CYS A 259 15.92 13.94 -11.74
N GLN A 260 16.65 13.23 -12.62
CA GLN A 260 17.97 12.65 -12.33
C GLN A 260 19.16 13.53 -12.77
N SER A 261 18.92 14.76 -13.21
CA SER A 261 19.96 15.72 -13.55
C SER A 261 20.86 16.07 -12.35
N TYR A 262 20.30 16.08 -11.13
CA TYR A 262 21.00 16.43 -9.88
C TYR A 262 20.84 15.35 -8.79
N THR A 263 21.14 14.08 -9.10
CA THR A 263 21.09 12.97 -8.12
C THR A 263 22.29 12.97 -7.15
N GLY A 264 22.51 14.07 -6.42
CA GLY A 264 23.54 14.18 -5.39
C GLY A 264 23.18 13.50 -4.06
N LYS A 265 24.18 13.32 -3.17
CA LYS A 265 23.97 12.80 -1.80
C LYS A 265 22.80 13.45 -1.03
N PRO A 266 22.68 14.80 -0.93
CA PRO A 266 21.52 15.40 -0.25
C PRO A 266 20.20 15.09 -0.95
N MET A 267 20.19 15.06 -2.29
CA MET A 267 19.01 14.75 -3.09
C MET A 267 18.50 13.31 -2.85
N TYR A 268 19.43 12.36 -2.67
CA TYR A 268 19.14 10.98 -2.29
C TYR A 268 18.47 10.89 -0.90
N TYR A 269 19.07 11.49 0.14
CA TYR A 269 18.50 11.46 1.49
C TYR A 269 17.14 12.16 1.57
N PHE A 270 16.96 13.29 0.88
CA PHE A 270 15.67 13.95 0.73
C PHE A 270 14.63 13.03 0.06
N SER A 271 15.00 12.35 -1.03
CA SER A 271 14.10 11.41 -1.73
C SER A 271 13.72 10.21 -0.86
N LEU A 272 14.63 9.73 0.01
CA LEU A 272 14.32 8.71 1.01
C LEU A 272 13.37 9.24 2.10
N PHE A 273 13.60 10.45 2.61
CA PHE A 273 12.74 11.09 3.63
C PHE A 273 11.31 11.25 3.11
N ILE A 274 11.14 11.83 1.91
CA ILE A 274 9.82 11.93 1.26
C ILE A 274 9.18 10.55 1.05
N THR A 275 9.97 9.54 0.62
CA THR A 275 9.47 8.16 0.48
C THR A 275 8.99 7.57 1.81
N ALA A 276 9.62 7.94 2.94
CA ALA A 276 9.21 7.48 4.27
C ALA A 276 7.93 8.18 4.76
N LEU A 277 7.74 9.47 4.48
CA LEU A 277 6.50 10.21 4.81
C LEU A 277 5.26 9.64 4.09
N VAL A 278 5.43 8.94 2.96
CA VAL A 278 4.35 8.28 2.21
C VAL A 278 4.38 6.75 2.32
N SER A 279 5.06 6.21 3.35
CA SER A 279 5.12 4.76 3.59
C SER A 279 3.76 4.23 4.08
N VAL A 280 3.35 3.06 3.59
CA VAL A 280 2.00 2.48 3.80
C VAL A 280 1.74 2.09 5.26
N GLU A 281 2.79 1.91 6.04
CA GLU A 281 2.77 1.63 7.47
C GLU A 281 2.07 2.75 8.26
N ILE A 282 2.15 4.00 7.80
CA ILE A 282 1.44 5.14 8.41
C ILE A 282 -0.09 4.97 8.28
N ALA A 283 -0.58 4.47 7.14
CA ALA A 283 -2.00 4.16 6.94
C ALA A 283 -2.50 3.08 7.90
N MET A 284 -1.68 2.07 8.20
CA MET A 284 -2.05 0.97 9.09
C MET A 284 -2.00 1.38 10.58
N ILE A 285 -1.17 2.38 10.92
CA ILE A 285 -1.06 2.97 12.26
C ILE A 285 -2.22 3.92 12.57
N ALA A 286 -2.56 4.82 11.64
CA ALA A 286 -3.42 5.96 11.91
C ALA A 286 -4.81 5.61 12.49
N PRO A 287 -5.54 4.56 12.03
CA PRO A 287 -6.79 4.12 12.63
C PRO A 287 -6.68 3.86 14.14
N PHE A 288 -5.68 3.07 14.57
CA PHE A 288 -5.49 2.78 16.00
C PHE A 288 -5.21 4.04 16.80
N PHE A 289 -4.34 4.91 16.30
CA PHE A 289 -4.00 6.15 16.99
C PHE A 289 -5.25 7.04 17.16
N LEU A 290 -6.07 7.18 16.12
CA LEU A 290 -7.32 7.94 16.17
C LEU A 290 -8.37 7.30 17.09
N TYR A 291 -8.58 5.98 17.03
CA TYR A 291 -9.49 5.28 17.94
C TYR A 291 -9.06 5.43 19.41
N ILE A 292 -7.77 5.24 19.73
CA ILE A 292 -7.21 5.38 21.09
C ILE A 292 -7.39 6.81 21.66
N LEU A 293 -7.42 7.82 20.78
CA LEU A 293 -7.74 9.22 21.12
C LEU A 293 -9.25 9.54 21.15
N GLY A 294 -10.13 8.55 20.94
CA GLY A 294 -11.59 8.75 20.90
C GLY A 294 -12.10 9.48 19.65
N GLN A 295 -11.27 9.61 18.61
CA GLN A 295 -11.63 10.28 17.35
C GLN A 295 -12.21 9.27 16.36
N ASP A 296 -13.22 8.53 16.84
CA ASP A 296 -13.63 7.26 16.22
C ASP A 296 -14.23 7.45 14.81
N THR A 297 -14.88 8.59 14.53
CA THR A 297 -15.40 8.94 13.20
C THR A 297 -14.28 9.14 12.16
N LEU A 298 -13.17 9.76 12.57
CA LEU A 298 -11.97 9.90 11.73
C LEU A 298 -11.24 8.55 11.60
N ALA A 299 -11.14 7.80 12.69
CA ALA A 299 -10.54 6.47 12.70
C ALA A 299 -11.27 5.50 11.76
N THR A 300 -12.59 5.59 11.69
CA THR A 300 -13.46 4.85 10.77
C THR A 300 -13.11 5.14 9.30
N GLU A 301 -13.07 6.41 8.89
CA GLU A 301 -12.69 6.82 7.52
C GLU A 301 -11.28 6.31 7.18
N PHE A 302 -10.32 6.53 8.08
CA PHE A 302 -8.94 6.05 7.91
C PHE A 302 -8.85 4.51 7.83
N THR A 303 -9.74 3.76 8.51
CA THR A 303 -9.78 2.29 8.44
C THR A 303 -10.13 1.81 7.04
N TYR A 304 -11.18 2.36 6.43
CA TYR A 304 -11.56 2.01 5.05
C TYR A 304 -10.52 2.49 4.03
N LEU A 305 -10.01 3.72 4.17
CA LEU A 305 -8.94 4.23 3.31
C LEU A 305 -7.68 3.36 3.38
N ALA A 306 -7.24 2.94 4.57
CA ALA A 306 -6.06 2.08 4.75
C ALA A 306 -6.29 0.66 4.21
N LEU A 307 -7.49 0.10 4.37
CA LEU A 307 -7.85 -1.22 3.86
C LEU A 307 -7.86 -1.21 2.32
N LEU A 308 -8.54 -0.24 1.71
CA LEU A 308 -8.62 -0.12 0.25
C LEU A 308 -7.27 0.26 -0.36
N LEU A 309 -6.47 1.13 0.28
CA LEU A 309 -5.09 1.42 -0.13
C LEU A 309 -4.24 0.15 -0.16
N SER A 310 -4.36 -0.69 0.88
CA SER A 310 -3.59 -1.92 1.00
C SER A 310 -4.02 -2.99 0.00
N LEU A 311 -5.32 -3.16 -0.22
CA LEU A 311 -5.89 -4.10 -1.18
C LEU A 311 -5.62 -3.67 -2.63
N VAL A 312 -6.09 -2.48 -3.01
CA VAL A 312 -6.06 -1.99 -4.40
C VAL A 312 -4.62 -1.80 -4.87
N SER A 313 -3.71 -1.28 -4.04
CA SER A 313 -2.29 -1.09 -4.44
C SER A 313 -1.49 -2.38 -4.62
N GLN A 314 -2.09 -3.55 -4.38
CA GLN A 314 -1.51 -4.85 -4.70
C GLN A 314 -2.10 -5.46 -5.97
N ILE A 315 -3.36 -5.15 -6.33
CA ILE A 315 -4.06 -5.79 -7.44
C ILE A 315 -3.34 -5.58 -8.79
N PRO A 316 -3.11 -4.35 -9.29
CA PRO A 316 -2.41 -4.17 -10.56
C PRO A 316 -0.98 -4.70 -10.53
N LYS A 317 -0.28 -4.61 -9.39
CA LYS A 317 1.12 -5.09 -9.23
C LYS A 317 1.29 -6.60 -9.34
N ARG A 318 0.22 -7.37 -9.13
CA ARG A 318 0.23 -8.83 -9.25
C ARG A 318 -0.13 -9.30 -10.66
N PHE A 319 -1.01 -8.57 -11.35
CA PHE A 319 -1.46 -8.91 -12.70
C PHE A 319 -0.65 -8.26 -13.83
N LEU A 320 -0.04 -7.08 -13.60
CA LEU A 320 0.74 -6.34 -14.60
C LEU A 320 2.21 -6.25 -14.17
N TRP A 321 3.10 -6.86 -14.97
CA TRP A 321 4.55 -6.74 -14.79
C TRP A 321 5.16 -5.70 -15.72
N ARG A 322 5.57 -4.56 -15.15
CA ARG A 322 6.37 -3.53 -15.84
C ARG A 322 7.77 -3.47 -15.21
N PHE A 323 8.81 -3.58 -16.04
CA PHE A 323 10.21 -3.46 -15.60
C PHE A 323 10.53 -2.03 -15.17
N ARG A 324 11.28 -1.85 -14.09
CA ARG A 324 11.65 -0.51 -13.58
C ARG A 324 12.64 0.21 -14.49
N PRO A 325 12.68 1.56 -14.45
CA PRO A 325 13.61 2.35 -15.26
C PRO A 325 15.07 1.89 -15.15
N TYR A 326 15.54 1.57 -13.93
CA TYR A 326 16.90 1.09 -13.72
C TYR A 326 17.19 -0.30 -14.32
N MET A 327 16.17 -1.19 -14.40
CA MET A 327 16.35 -2.56 -14.93
C MET A 327 16.67 -2.53 -16.42
N VAL A 328 15.99 -1.65 -17.16
CA VAL A 328 16.18 -1.48 -18.62
C VAL A 328 17.14 -0.35 -18.97
N LYS A 329 18.04 0.03 -18.04
CA LYS A 329 19.04 1.11 -18.17
C LYS A 329 18.47 2.48 -18.65
N ARG A 330 17.19 2.77 -18.39
CA ARG A 330 16.54 4.07 -18.70
C ARG A 330 16.69 5.12 -17.59
N ALA A 331 17.20 4.72 -16.43
CA ALA A 331 17.52 5.60 -15.30
C ALA A 331 18.74 5.08 -14.53
N LYS A 332 19.42 5.96 -13.80
CA LYS A 332 20.51 5.60 -12.88
C LYS A 332 19.98 4.74 -11.73
N THR A 333 20.70 3.67 -11.39
CA THR A 333 20.33 2.71 -10.33
C THR A 333 20.66 3.26 -8.94
N VAL A 334 19.80 4.13 -8.41
CA VAL A 334 19.98 4.69 -7.05
C VAL A 334 19.47 3.75 -5.96
N LYS A 335 18.45 2.93 -6.26
CA LYS A 335 17.91 1.92 -5.34
C LYS A 335 17.35 0.70 -6.09
N LYS A 336 17.86 -0.50 -5.77
CA LYS A 336 17.34 -1.78 -6.30
C LYS A 336 16.09 -2.21 -5.54
N ASP A 337 15.06 -2.68 -6.25
CA ASP A 337 13.81 -3.26 -5.74
C ASP A 337 13.12 -4.02 -6.89
N MET A 338 13.12 -5.35 -6.84
CA MET A 338 12.76 -6.22 -7.96
C MET A 338 11.25 -6.45 -8.15
N THR A 339 10.38 -5.56 -7.67
CA THR A 339 8.92 -5.68 -7.86
C THR A 339 8.39 -4.80 -9.00
N SER A 340 7.32 -5.21 -9.68
CA SER A 340 6.70 -4.47 -10.81
C SER A 340 6.56 -2.96 -10.53
N SER A 341 6.93 -2.12 -11.51
CA SER A 341 6.96 -0.66 -11.36
C SER A 341 5.55 -0.05 -11.28
N PHE A 342 4.67 -0.42 -12.22
CA PHE A 342 3.34 0.15 -12.34
C PHE A 342 2.37 -0.37 -11.26
N PRO A 343 1.44 0.44 -10.72
CA PRO A 343 1.54 1.89 -10.51
C PRO A 343 2.41 2.22 -9.26
N SER A 344 2.76 3.48 -9.05
CA SER A 344 3.59 3.91 -7.92
C SER A 344 2.80 3.96 -6.61
N ARG A 345 2.95 2.94 -5.74
CA ARG A 345 2.27 2.89 -4.42
C ARG A 345 2.53 4.14 -3.59
N ALA A 346 3.75 4.66 -3.58
CA ALA A 346 4.11 5.85 -2.81
C ALA A 346 3.28 7.09 -3.21
N VAL A 347 2.94 7.22 -4.51
CA VAL A 347 2.09 8.31 -5.01
C VAL A 347 0.62 8.05 -4.69
N THR A 348 0.16 6.79 -4.73
CA THR A 348 -1.16 6.40 -4.20
C THR A 348 -1.30 6.75 -2.71
N CYS A 349 -0.28 6.46 -1.89
CA CYS A 349 -0.25 6.87 -0.48
C CYS A 349 -0.29 8.40 -0.35
N ALA A 350 0.48 9.15 -1.14
CA ALA A 350 0.48 10.63 -1.11
C ALA A 350 -0.92 11.21 -1.37
N VAL A 351 -1.64 10.69 -2.38
CA VAL A 351 -3.03 11.10 -2.68
C VAL A 351 -3.96 10.80 -1.51
N VAL A 352 -3.93 9.58 -0.97
CA VAL A 352 -4.80 9.16 0.14
C VAL A 352 -4.48 9.95 1.41
N TYR A 353 -3.22 10.22 1.71
CA TYR A 353 -2.82 11.00 2.89
C TYR A 353 -3.17 12.47 2.74
N SER A 354 -3.04 13.05 1.54
CA SER A 354 -3.50 14.42 1.27
C SER A 354 -5.02 14.55 1.42
N TYR A 355 -5.79 13.61 0.85
CA TYR A 355 -7.24 13.55 1.05
C TYR A 355 -7.59 13.43 2.54
N ALA A 356 -6.95 12.53 3.27
CA ALA A 356 -7.24 12.27 4.67
C ALA A 356 -6.83 13.42 5.61
N ILE A 357 -5.76 14.15 5.30
CA ILE A 357 -5.39 15.41 6.00
C ILE A 357 -6.42 16.51 5.73
N ILE A 358 -6.85 16.68 4.48
CA ILE A 358 -7.90 17.65 4.12
C ILE A 358 -9.19 17.31 4.87
N TRP A 359 -9.59 16.03 4.87
CA TRP A 359 -10.76 15.52 5.58
C TRP A 359 -10.71 15.80 7.09
N ILE A 360 -9.56 15.59 7.75
CA ILE A 360 -9.37 15.94 9.17
C ILE A 360 -9.64 17.42 9.42
N VAL A 361 -9.12 18.33 8.60
CA VAL A 361 -9.29 19.78 8.81
C VAL A 361 -10.74 20.20 8.53
N THR A 362 -11.38 19.70 7.48
CA THR A 362 -12.81 19.98 7.23
C THR A 362 -13.72 19.43 8.32
N TYR A 363 -13.37 18.31 8.95
CA TYR A 363 -14.15 17.68 10.02
C TYR A 363 -14.11 18.44 11.35
N TYR A 364 -13.03 19.15 11.67
CA TYR A 364 -12.92 19.91 12.93
C TYR A 364 -13.37 21.37 12.85
N ASP A 365 -13.36 21.97 11.65
CA ASP A 365 -13.64 23.39 11.51
C ASP A 365 -15.14 23.71 11.32
N ASP A 366 -16.02 22.70 11.26
CA ASP A 366 -17.48 22.79 11.03
C ASP A 366 -17.91 23.52 9.73
N TYR A 367 -17.02 23.65 8.73
CA TYR A 367 -17.36 24.26 7.44
C TYR A 367 -18.13 23.29 6.54
N ASP A 368 -19.02 23.85 5.73
CA ASP A 368 -19.59 23.18 4.57
C ASP A 368 -18.45 22.62 3.68
N ILE A 369 -18.50 21.31 3.44
CA ILE A 369 -17.50 20.52 2.71
C ILE A 369 -17.29 21.03 1.27
N THR A 370 -18.21 21.83 0.74
CA THR A 370 -18.08 22.49 -0.57
C THR A 370 -16.98 23.57 -0.63
N VAL A 371 -16.52 24.13 0.50
CA VAL A 371 -15.59 25.28 0.53
C VAL A 371 -14.12 24.84 0.44
N VAL A 372 -13.62 24.72 -0.79
CA VAL A 372 -12.19 24.41 -1.06
C VAL A 372 -11.30 25.60 -0.69
N ARG A 373 -10.50 25.46 0.37
CA ARG A 373 -9.51 26.46 0.80
C ARG A 373 -8.24 26.40 -0.04
N TRP A 374 -7.59 27.54 -0.27
CA TRP A 374 -6.41 27.68 -1.15
C TRP A 374 -5.24 26.72 -0.86
N TRP A 375 -5.03 26.33 0.41
CA TRP A 375 -3.95 25.42 0.80
C TRP A 375 -4.25 23.95 0.47
N MET A 376 -5.52 23.57 0.29
CA MET A 376 -5.93 22.19 0.00
C MET A 376 -5.38 21.69 -1.35
N PRO A 377 -5.57 22.39 -2.50
CA PRO A 377 -4.95 21.97 -3.76
C PRO A 377 -3.42 22.10 -3.72
N LEU A 378 -2.86 23.06 -2.98
CA LEU A 378 -1.41 23.18 -2.81
C LEU A 378 -0.81 21.96 -2.09
N LEU A 379 -1.46 21.48 -1.02
CA LEU A 379 -1.06 20.29 -0.28
C LEU A 379 -1.23 19.01 -1.13
N PHE A 380 -2.33 18.90 -1.87
CA PHE A 380 -2.63 17.74 -2.72
C PHE A 380 -1.69 17.65 -3.94
N ILE A 381 -1.53 18.74 -4.70
CA ILE A 381 -0.62 18.79 -5.85
C ILE A 381 0.84 18.70 -5.37
N GLY A 382 1.18 19.38 -4.28
CA GLY A 382 2.51 19.36 -3.69
C GLY A 382 2.95 17.97 -3.27
N SER A 383 2.10 17.19 -2.58
CA SER A 383 2.44 15.82 -2.18
C SER A 383 2.60 14.88 -3.38
N ILE A 384 1.77 15.01 -4.42
CA ILE A 384 1.86 14.23 -5.65
C ILE A 384 3.17 14.52 -6.37
N LEU A 385 3.50 15.80 -6.61
CA LEU A 385 4.73 16.20 -7.29
C LEU A 385 5.97 15.75 -6.50
N LEU A 386 5.98 16.01 -5.19
CA LEU A 386 7.12 15.71 -4.31
C LEU A 386 7.37 14.21 -4.16
N SER A 387 6.30 13.40 -3.97
CA SER A 387 6.41 11.94 -3.92
C SER A 387 6.77 11.33 -5.28
N SER A 388 6.21 11.85 -6.38
CA SER A 388 6.57 11.40 -7.74
C SER A 388 8.04 11.67 -8.04
N PHE A 389 8.50 12.90 -7.82
CA PHE A 389 9.90 13.31 -7.98
C PHE A 389 10.84 12.43 -7.16
N ALA A 390 10.54 12.18 -5.88
CA ALA A 390 11.34 11.30 -5.03
C ALA A 390 11.47 9.88 -5.59
N ARG A 391 10.40 9.31 -6.16
CA ARG A 391 10.41 7.97 -6.76
C ARG A 391 11.10 7.92 -8.13
N ILE A 392 11.01 8.98 -8.93
CA ILE A 392 11.66 9.09 -10.24
C ILE A 392 13.16 9.33 -10.07
N ASN A 393 13.58 10.27 -9.21
CA ASN A 393 14.99 10.53 -8.91
C ASN A 393 15.71 9.28 -8.37
N LEU A 394 15.04 8.47 -7.53
CA LEU A 394 15.57 7.18 -7.07
C LEU A 394 15.66 6.08 -8.15
N GLY A 395 15.22 6.34 -9.39
CA GLY A 395 15.30 5.41 -10.53
C GLY A 395 14.30 4.25 -10.49
N VAL A 396 13.35 4.27 -9.54
CA VAL A 396 12.50 3.12 -9.20
C VAL A 396 11.12 3.12 -9.86
N HIS A 397 10.67 4.24 -10.43
CA HIS A 397 9.38 4.35 -11.14
C HIS A 397 9.46 5.31 -12.32
N TYR A 398 8.61 5.07 -13.32
CA TYR A 398 8.36 6.03 -14.39
C TYR A 398 7.39 7.14 -13.95
N PRO A 399 7.42 8.32 -14.59
CA PRO A 399 6.38 9.34 -14.48
C PRO A 399 4.96 8.79 -14.72
N SER A 400 4.79 7.93 -15.72
CA SER A 400 3.52 7.25 -16.00
C SER A 400 3.09 6.24 -14.92
N ASP A 401 4.02 5.62 -14.18
CA ASP A 401 3.66 4.84 -12.98
C ASP A 401 3.10 5.75 -11.89
N CYS A 402 3.57 7.00 -11.82
CA CYS A 402 3.10 7.99 -10.85
C CYS A 402 1.70 8.49 -11.23
N VAL A 403 1.42 8.75 -12.51
CA VAL A 403 0.05 9.05 -13.01
C VAL A 403 -0.92 7.91 -12.69
N GLY A 404 -0.53 6.65 -12.96
CA GLY A 404 -1.32 5.48 -12.55
C GLY A 404 -1.48 5.39 -11.02
N GLY A 405 -0.47 5.82 -10.26
CA GLY A 405 -0.50 5.94 -8.80
C GLY A 405 -1.52 6.97 -8.30
N VAL A 406 -1.68 8.09 -9.01
CA VAL A 406 -2.70 9.12 -8.71
C VAL A 406 -4.09 8.58 -8.97
N ILE A 407 -4.35 8.03 -10.17
CA ILE A 407 -5.66 7.45 -10.55
C ILE A 407 -6.10 6.38 -9.53
N GLN A 408 -5.18 5.49 -9.15
CA GLN A 408 -5.43 4.48 -8.12
C GLN A 408 -5.70 5.10 -6.74
N GLY A 409 -5.03 6.20 -6.39
CA GLY A 409 -5.23 6.91 -5.12
C GLY A 409 -6.61 7.56 -5.04
N THR A 410 -7.05 8.23 -6.11
CA THR A 410 -8.39 8.82 -6.21
C THR A 410 -9.46 7.74 -6.12
N LEU A 411 -9.28 6.59 -6.80
CA LEU A 411 -10.20 5.46 -6.72
C LEU A 411 -10.31 4.90 -5.29
N VAL A 412 -9.19 4.78 -4.57
CA VAL A 412 -9.17 4.37 -3.15
C VAL A 412 -9.92 5.36 -2.26
N CYS A 413 -9.78 6.67 -2.47
CA CYS A 413 -10.51 7.68 -1.72
C CYS A 413 -12.03 7.56 -1.94
N VAL A 414 -12.46 7.56 -3.21
CA VAL A 414 -13.89 7.47 -3.58
C VAL A 414 -14.55 6.20 -3.04
N ILE A 415 -13.90 5.03 -3.17
CA ILE A 415 -14.46 3.77 -2.67
C ILE A 415 -14.39 3.69 -1.13
N GLY A 416 -13.30 4.16 -0.50
CA GLY A 416 -13.15 4.16 0.96
C GLY A 416 -14.22 4.98 1.67
N THR A 417 -14.42 6.23 1.23
CA THR A 417 -15.48 7.10 1.78
C THR A 417 -16.88 6.59 1.45
N ALA A 418 -17.08 5.95 0.30
CA ALA A 418 -18.35 5.28 -0.01
C ALA A 418 -18.62 4.10 0.94
N PHE A 419 -17.59 3.31 1.31
CA PHE A 419 -17.72 2.23 2.28
C PHE A 419 -18.01 2.76 3.70
N ARG A 420 -17.37 3.85 4.15
CA ARG A 420 -17.78 4.55 5.40
C ARG A 420 -19.25 4.93 5.37
N LYS A 421 -19.73 5.53 4.28
CA LYS A 421 -21.13 5.96 4.15
C LYS A 421 -22.11 4.77 4.18
N ILE A 422 -21.76 3.66 3.52
CA ILE A 422 -22.55 2.42 3.55
C ILE A 422 -22.60 1.82 4.96
N ASP A 423 -21.48 1.84 5.69
CA ASP A 423 -21.41 1.34 7.07
C ASP A 423 -22.30 2.16 8.01
N ILE A 424 -22.15 3.50 8.01
CA ILE A 424 -22.96 4.42 8.81
C ILE A 424 -24.45 4.29 8.49
N LEU A 425 -24.84 4.04 7.23
CA LEU A 425 -26.23 3.76 6.84
C LEU A 425 -26.76 2.42 7.39
N GLY A 426 -25.89 1.46 7.71
CA GLY A 426 -26.24 0.22 8.40
C GLY A 426 -26.38 0.37 9.92
N CYS A 427 -25.91 1.47 10.50
CA CYS A 427 -25.89 1.73 11.93
C CYS A 427 -27.17 2.42 12.42
N ARG A 428 -27.91 1.78 13.33
CA ARG A 428 -29.08 2.38 13.99
C ARG A 428 -28.75 3.26 15.20
N SER A 429 -27.48 3.29 15.63
CA SER A 429 -26.98 4.10 16.75
C SER A 429 -26.48 5.49 16.34
N CYS A 430 -26.21 5.73 15.06
CA CYS A 430 -25.57 6.96 14.63
C CYS A 430 -26.58 8.09 14.43
N TRP A 431 -26.32 9.21 15.10
CA TRP A 431 -27.00 10.50 14.87
C TRP A 431 -25.91 11.51 14.52
N ASP A 432 -26.13 12.34 13.50
CA ASP A 432 -25.21 13.40 13.06
C ASP A 432 -23.75 12.93 12.85
N GLU A 433 -23.59 11.87 12.05
CA GLU A 433 -22.32 11.14 11.78
C GLU A 433 -21.58 10.58 13.02
N MET A 434 -22.19 10.63 14.22
CA MET A 434 -21.61 10.15 15.48
C MET A 434 -22.36 8.93 16.05
N CYS A 435 -21.62 7.85 16.30
CA CYS A 435 -22.16 6.54 16.66
C CYS A 435 -21.90 6.20 18.14
N TYR A 436 -22.49 6.97 19.04
CA TYR A 436 -22.29 6.87 20.50
C TYR A 436 -23.59 6.65 21.26
N ALA A 437 -23.50 6.00 22.42
CA ALA A 437 -24.56 6.05 23.41
C ALA A 437 -24.66 7.46 24.02
N PRO A 438 -25.87 7.96 24.32
CA PRO A 438 -26.03 9.22 25.03
C PRO A 438 -25.44 9.13 26.44
N ILE A 439 -24.67 10.15 26.81
CA ILE A 439 -23.90 10.23 28.08
C ILE A 439 -24.85 10.17 29.28
N ASN A 440 -24.49 9.38 30.29
CA ASN A 440 -25.30 9.07 31.48
C ASN A 440 -26.51 8.16 31.21
N SER A 441 -26.59 7.53 30.04
CA SER A 441 -27.56 6.46 29.87
C SER A 441 -27.12 5.24 30.69
N ALA A 442 -28.05 4.59 31.39
CA ALA A 442 -27.78 3.36 32.17
C ALA A 442 -27.47 2.12 31.28
N GLN A 443 -27.00 2.37 30.06
CA GLN A 443 -26.99 1.50 28.88
C GLN A 443 -25.60 1.42 28.22
N GLU A 444 -24.68 2.31 28.58
CA GLU A 444 -23.28 2.30 28.13
C GLU A 444 -22.60 0.94 28.41
N ILE A 445 -21.68 0.52 27.53
CA ILE A 445 -20.90 -0.71 27.72
C ILE A 445 -19.66 -0.40 28.58
N THR A 446 -19.63 -0.99 29.78
CA THR A 446 -18.47 -0.99 30.70
C THR A 446 -17.98 -2.43 30.92
N PHE A 447 -16.82 -2.61 31.54
CA PHE A 447 -16.32 -3.96 31.91
C PHE A 447 -17.34 -4.77 32.72
N SER A 448 -18.09 -4.13 33.63
CA SER A 448 -19.16 -4.76 34.43
C SER A 448 -20.39 -5.16 33.62
N HIS A 449 -20.52 -4.68 32.38
CA HIS A 449 -21.71 -4.83 31.53
C HIS A 449 -21.38 -5.34 30.11
N LEU A 450 -20.26 -6.06 29.96
CA LEU A 450 -19.88 -6.73 28.70
C LEU A 450 -20.93 -7.74 28.19
N ASN A 451 -21.86 -8.17 29.04
CA ASN A 451 -23.03 -8.97 28.63
C ASN A 451 -24.00 -8.23 27.68
N ARG A 452 -23.83 -6.92 27.47
CA ARG A 452 -24.57 -6.10 26.49
C ARG A 452 -24.00 -6.22 25.06
N LEU A 453 -22.77 -6.72 24.91
CA LEU A 453 -22.11 -6.88 23.61
C LEU A 453 -22.90 -7.81 22.70
N ASN A 454 -22.97 -7.52 21.39
CA ASN A 454 -23.62 -8.40 20.44
C ASN A 454 -22.72 -9.61 20.11
N PHE A 455 -22.76 -10.64 20.97
CA PHE A 455 -21.96 -11.87 20.81
C PHE A 455 -22.21 -12.60 19.49
N ILE A 456 -23.41 -12.51 18.92
CA ILE A 456 -23.72 -13.11 17.61
C ILE A 456 -22.92 -12.38 16.51
N MET A 457 -22.88 -11.05 16.54
CA MET A 457 -22.04 -10.25 15.64
C MET A 457 -20.55 -10.51 15.88
N LEU A 458 -20.10 -10.62 17.14
CA LEU A 458 -18.70 -10.95 17.45
C LEU A 458 -18.28 -12.29 16.85
N VAL A 459 -19.08 -13.34 17.02
CA VAL A 459 -18.80 -14.66 16.44
C VAL A 459 -18.83 -14.61 14.91
N ALA A 460 -19.81 -13.92 14.31
CA ALA A 460 -19.88 -13.76 12.85
C ALA A 460 -18.64 -13.03 12.28
N LEU A 461 -18.22 -11.93 12.91
CA LEU A 461 -17.03 -11.18 12.52
C LEU A 461 -15.74 -12.00 12.72
N LEU A 462 -15.59 -12.71 13.84
CA LEU A 462 -14.44 -13.60 14.05
C LEU A 462 -14.37 -14.72 13.01
N LEU A 463 -15.50 -15.27 12.57
CA LEU A 463 -15.54 -16.26 11.48
C LEU A 463 -15.16 -15.64 10.12
N ILE A 464 -15.66 -14.45 9.80
CA ILE A 464 -15.28 -13.71 8.58
C ILE A 464 -13.77 -13.38 8.59
N PHE A 465 -13.26 -12.89 9.72
CA PHE A 465 -11.85 -12.57 9.93
C PHE A 465 -10.94 -13.80 10.04
N LEU A 466 -11.47 -15.00 10.30
CA LEU A 466 -10.77 -16.29 10.14
C LEU A 466 -10.70 -16.71 8.66
N ILE A 467 -11.83 -16.61 7.94
CA ILE A 467 -11.95 -17.09 6.57
C ILE A 467 -11.12 -16.24 5.58
N ILE A 468 -11.15 -14.90 5.68
CA ILE A 468 -10.46 -14.03 4.71
C ILE A 468 -8.94 -14.27 4.67
N PRO A 469 -8.20 -14.36 5.79
CA PRO A 469 -6.77 -14.67 5.79
C PRO A 469 -6.46 -16.10 5.32
N ILE A 470 -7.32 -17.09 5.63
CA ILE A 470 -7.16 -18.46 5.10
C ILE A 470 -7.26 -18.45 3.57
N VAL A 471 -8.34 -17.90 3.01
CA VAL A 471 -8.53 -17.76 1.56
C VAL A 471 -7.43 -16.93 0.90
N SER A 472 -6.83 -15.99 1.64
CA SER A 472 -5.70 -15.16 1.21
C SER A 472 -4.33 -15.87 1.19
N VAL A 473 -4.23 -17.06 1.79
CA VAL A 473 -3.02 -17.90 1.82
C VAL A 473 -3.23 -19.23 1.05
N MET A 474 -4.49 -19.58 0.73
CA MET A 474 -4.81 -20.77 -0.07
C MET A 474 -4.36 -20.66 -1.53
N LYS A 475 -3.63 -21.68 -2.00
CA LYS A 475 -3.30 -21.85 -3.43
C LYS A 475 -4.57 -22.10 -4.25
N PRO A 476 -4.66 -21.60 -5.51
CA PRO A 476 -3.62 -20.90 -6.28
C PRO A 476 -3.43 -19.42 -5.91
N VAL A 477 -4.17 -18.90 -4.93
CA VAL A 477 -4.23 -17.48 -4.55
C VAL A 477 -3.10 -17.10 -3.58
N ASP A 478 -1.85 -17.43 -3.92
CA ASP A 478 -0.59 -16.93 -3.28
C ASP A 478 -0.40 -15.39 -3.47
N PHE A 479 -1.50 -14.68 -3.73
CA PHE A 479 -1.62 -13.29 -4.12
C PHE A 479 -1.56 -12.37 -2.90
N TRP A 480 -2.19 -12.79 -1.80
CA TRP A 480 -2.49 -11.97 -0.63
C TRP A 480 -1.59 -12.27 0.59
N SER A 481 -0.50 -13.02 0.42
CA SER A 481 0.50 -13.35 1.45
C SER A 481 1.33 -12.17 2.02
N LYS A 482 0.88 -10.94 1.77
CA LYS A 482 1.33 -9.70 2.46
C LYS A 482 0.17 -8.90 3.08
N CYS A 483 -1.08 -9.27 2.78
CA CYS A 483 -2.26 -8.73 3.42
C CYS A 483 -2.59 -9.45 4.74
N ASP A 484 -2.03 -10.62 5.02
CA ASP A 484 -2.07 -11.27 6.34
C ASP A 484 -1.77 -10.29 7.48
N ARG A 485 -0.67 -9.52 7.38
CA ARG A 485 -0.29 -8.50 8.38
C ARG A 485 -1.18 -7.26 8.30
N VAL A 486 -1.62 -6.87 7.11
CA VAL A 486 -2.57 -5.75 6.91
C VAL A 486 -3.89 -6.04 7.63
N TYR A 487 -4.48 -7.23 7.42
CA TYR A 487 -5.71 -7.68 8.04
C TYR A 487 -5.54 -7.83 9.56
N GLY A 488 -4.40 -8.36 10.01
CA GLY A 488 -4.08 -8.46 11.44
C GLY A 488 -4.04 -7.10 12.14
N MET A 489 -3.75 -6.02 11.39
CA MET A 489 -3.84 -4.64 11.88
C MET A 489 -5.22 -4.00 11.63
N LEU A 490 -5.87 -4.17 10.48
CA LEU A 490 -7.09 -3.41 10.16
C LEU A 490 -8.40 -4.09 10.57
N PHE A 491 -8.44 -5.42 10.74
CA PHE A 491 -9.64 -6.10 11.20
C PHE A 491 -10.01 -5.82 12.67
N PRO A 492 -9.06 -5.64 13.62
CA PRO A 492 -9.37 -5.18 14.98
C PRO A 492 -10.10 -3.82 15.02
N ALA A 493 -9.74 -2.90 14.13
CA ALA A 493 -10.39 -1.60 13.98
C ALA A 493 -11.85 -1.74 13.49
N ILE A 494 -12.08 -2.57 12.46
CA ILE A 494 -13.43 -2.87 11.96
C ILE A 494 -14.26 -3.62 13.02
N ALA A 495 -13.64 -4.54 13.77
CA ALA A 495 -14.27 -5.26 14.87
C ALA A 495 -14.72 -4.30 15.97
N PHE A 496 -13.87 -3.35 16.38
CA PHE A 496 -14.19 -2.32 17.36
C PHE A 496 -15.39 -1.48 16.90
N GLN A 497 -15.33 -0.97 15.67
CA GLN A 497 -16.38 -0.16 15.06
C GLN A 497 -17.74 -0.87 15.06
N LEU A 498 -17.82 -2.09 14.50
CA LEU A 498 -19.07 -2.85 14.33
C LEU A 498 -19.64 -3.46 15.63
N LEU A 499 -18.84 -3.55 16.69
CA LEU A 499 -19.27 -4.16 17.97
C LEU A 499 -19.55 -3.14 19.06
N LEU A 500 -18.88 -1.98 19.03
CA LEU A 500 -18.86 -1.02 20.14
C LEU A 500 -19.31 0.40 19.77
N LEU A 501 -19.38 0.75 18.47
CA LEU A 501 -19.89 2.05 18.01
C LEU A 501 -21.18 1.89 17.18
N CYS A 502 -21.17 0.92 16.28
CA CYS A 502 -22.25 0.55 15.36
C CYS A 502 -22.87 -0.82 15.73
N PRO A 503 -23.46 -1.01 16.93
CA PRO A 503 -24.09 -2.27 17.32
C PRO A 503 -25.35 -2.53 16.47
N SER A 504 -25.19 -3.21 15.35
CA SER A 504 -26.28 -3.40 14.41
C SER A 504 -27.46 -4.20 15.01
N SER A 505 -28.66 -3.81 14.57
CA SER A 505 -29.91 -4.56 14.56
C SER A 505 -30.72 -4.74 15.85
N TYR A 506 -30.16 -4.87 17.07
CA TYR A 506 -30.95 -5.39 18.21
C TYR A 506 -31.19 -4.50 19.44
N ARG A 507 -30.28 -3.60 19.83
CA ARG A 507 -30.50 -2.64 20.93
C ARG A 507 -29.76 -1.32 20.64
N LEU A 508 -30.44 -0.19 20.81
CA LEU A 508 -29.80 1.14 20.89
C LEU A 508 -28.85 1.24 22.11
N ASN A 509 -29.10 0.38 23.09
CA ASN A 509 -28.56 0.33 24.44
C ASN A 509 -27.23 -0.44 24.49
N GLY A 510 -26.33 -0.25 23.52
CA GLY A 510 -25.20 -1.16 23.29
C GLY A 510 -23.99 -0.56 22.55
N SER A 511 -23.85 0.76 22.53
CA SER A 511 -22.66 1.46 22.06
C SER A 511 -21.87 2.05 23.24
N LEU A 512 -20.59 2.35 23.03
CA LEU A 512 -19.79 3.15 23.94
C LEU A 512 -20.30 4.60 23.98
N SER A 513 -20.08 5.29 25.09
CA SER A 513 -20.12 6.75 25.13
C SER A 513 -18.88 7.36 24.47
N LYS A 514 -19.00 8.62 24.05
CA LYS A 514 -17.86 9.41 23.58
C LYS A 514 -16.96 9.71 24.78
N PRO A 515 -15.66 9.39 24.77
CA PRO A 515 -14.81 9.63 25.92
C PRO A 515 -14.67 11.13 26.20
N SER A 516 -14.47 11.49 27.46
CA SER A 516 -13.94 12.82 27.82
C SER A 516 -12.58 13.04 27.16
N THR A 517 -12.20 14.31 26.96
CA THR A 517 -11.01 14.75 26.22
C THR A 517 -9.79 13.85 26.45
N PRO A 518 -9.14 13.32 25.39
CA PRO A 518 -8.15 12.25 25.53
C PRO A 518 -6.94 12.70 26.37
N HIS A 519 -6.72 12.01 27.49
CA HIS A 519 -5.58 12.27 28.37
C HIS A 519 -4.24 12.07 27.62
N TRP A 520 -3.22 12.85 28.00
CA TRP A 520 -1.89 12.86 27.37
C TRP A 520 -1.26 11.46 27.20
N TYR A 521 -1.50 10.56 28.16
CA TYR A 521 -0.97 9.20 28.13
C TYR A 521 -1.56 8.35 27.00
N SER A 522 -2.74 8.70 26.46
CA SER A 522 -3.37 8.03 25.31
C SER A 522 -2.55 8.20 24.03
N PHE A 523 -1.92 9.37 23.84
CA PHE A 523 -1.01 9.62 22.73
C PHE A 523 0.24 8.74 22.83
N VAL A 524 0.76 8.56 24.05
CA VAL A 524 1.92 7.69 24.33
C VAL A 524 1.57 6.22 24.10
N PHE A 525 0.45 5.74 24.67
CA PHE A 525 -0.01 4.37 24.50
C PHE A 525 -0.31 4.04 23.03
N GLY A 526 -1.08 4.89 22.34
CA GLY A 526 -1.38 4.72 20.92
C GLY A 526 -0.14 4.73 20.04
N GLY A 527 0.82 5.62 20.32
CA GLY A 527 2.10 5.69 19.61
C GLY A 527 2.97 4.45 19.82
N ILE A 528 3.08 3.94 21.05
CA ILE A 528 3.83 2.72 21.36
C ILE A 528 3.15 1.50 20.73
N LEU A 529 1.83 1.36 20.85
CA LEU A 529 1.06 0.24 20.28
C LEU A 529 1.25 0.18 18.76
N ALA A 530 1.11 1.33 18.08
CA ALA A 530 1.35 1.49 16.64
C ALA A 530 2.78 1.13 16.20
N LEU A 531 3.79 1.59 16.95
CA LEU A 531 5.20 1.32 16.69
C LEU A 531 5.52 -0.17 16.89
N CYS A 532 5.01 -0.80 17.96
CA CYS A 532 5.16 -2.24 18.18
C CYS A 532 4.47 -3.06 17.07
N ALA A 533 3.24 -2.72 16.71
CA ALA A 533 2.45 -3.41 15.68
C ALA A 533 3.12 -3.39 14.29
N THR A 534 3.89 -2.34 13.97
CA THR A 534 4.59 -2.23 12.68
C THR A 534 6.03 -2.72 12.73
N LEU A 535 6.79 -2.45 13.81
CA LEU A 535 8.18 -2.89 13.91
C LEU A 535 8.32 -4.38 14.21
N ILE A 536 7.47 -4.98 15.04
CA ILE A 536 7.59 -6.41 15.38
C ILE A 536 7.47 -7.28 14.12
N PRO A 537 6.41 -7.18 13.28
CA PRO A 537 6.27 -8.00 12.07
C PRO A 537 7.19 -7.59 10.91
N ALA A 538 7.96 -6.52 11.06
CA ALA A 538 9.00 -6.10 10.12
C ALA A 538 10.41 -6.58 10.54
N LYS A 539 10.64 -6.76 11.85
CA LYS A 539 11.90 -7.29 12.41
C LYS A 539 11.90 -8.81 12.53
N THR A 540 10.76 -9.43 12.86
CA THR A 540 10.66 -10.88 12.89
C THR A 540 10.65 -11.42 11.46
N LYS A 541 11.71 -12.14 11.08
CA LYS A 541 11.83 -12.83 9.77
C LYS A 541 10.96 -14.09 9.74
N ILE A 542 9.66 -13.95 10.02
CA ILE A 542 8.73 -15.08 10.08
C ILE A 542 8.59 -15.66 8.66
N PRO A 543 8.90 -16.95 8.43
CA PRO A 543 8.70 -17.54 7.11
C PRO A 543 7.20 -17.59 6.77
N PRO A 544 6.82 -17.46 5.48
CA PRO A 544 5.42 -17.29 5.07
C PRO A 544 4.49 -18.44 5.48
N LYS A 545 5.04 -19.60 5.86
CA LYS A 545 4.33 -20.74 6.46
C LYS A 545 3.57 -20.38 7.75
N TYR A 546 4.01 -19.36 8.50
CA TYR A 546 3.36 -18.91 9.74
C TYR A 546 2.64 -17.55 9.59
N SER A 547 2.33 -17.13 8.35
CA SER A 547 1.50 -15.95 8.05
C SER A 547 0.19 -15.92 8.84
N ILE A 548 -0.57 -17.03 8.83
CA ILE A 548 -1.84 -17.16 9.56
C ILE A 548 -1.68 -17.04 11.09
N VAL A 549 -0.57 -17.52 11.65
CA VAL A 549 -0.25 -17.38 13.09
C VAL A 549 0.11 -15.93 13.42
N THR A 550 0.87 -15.27 12.54
CA THR A 550 1.25 -13.86 12.65
C THR A 550 0.01 -12.95 12.59
N PHE A 551 -0.93 -13.25 11.68
CA PHE A 551 -2.24 -12.60 11.63
C PHE A 551 -2.96 -12.71 12.98
N TRP A 552 -3.10 -13.91 13.55
CA TRP A 552 -3.84 -14.12 14.79
C TRP A 552 -3.20 -13.44 16.00
N ILE A 553 -1.87 -13.46 16.12
CA ILE A 553 -1.15 -12.77 17.19
C ILE A 553 -1.39 -11.25 17.12
N LEU A 554 -1.28 -10.66 15.92
CA LEU A 554 -1.56 -9.23 15.71
C LEU A 554 -3.02 -8.90 15.98
N PHE A 555 -3.94 -9.67 15.40
CA PHE A 555 -5.38 -9.45 15.53
C PHE A 555 -5.82 -9.47 17.00
N LEU A 556 -5.41 -10.50 17.76
CA LEU A 556 -5.78 -10.64 19.17
C LEU A 556 -5.12 -9.56 20.03
N SER A 557 -3.81 -9.33 19.87
CA SER A 557 -3.09 -8.32 20.66
C SER A 557 -3.70 -6.93 20.44
N LEU A 558 -3.94 -6.54 19.19
CA LEU A 558 -4.49 -5.22 18.86
C LEU A 558 -5.96 -5.08 19.25
N SER A 559 -6.78 -6.13 19.09
CA SER A 559 -8.16 -6.13 19.57
C SER A 559 -8.22 -5.98 21.09
N ILE A 560 -7.45 -6.77 21.84
CA ILE A 560 -7.42 -6.73 23.31
C ILE A 560 -6.93 -5.35 23.79
N SER A 561 -5.84 -4.82 23.22
CA SER A 561 -5.33 -3.50 23.58
C SER A 561 -6.33 -2.39 23.28
N LEU A 562 -6.95 -2.37 22.10
CA LEU A 562 -7.91 -1.34 21.70
C LEU A 562 -9.20 -1.39 22.54
N PHE A 563 -9.81 -2.58 22.67
CA PHE A 563 -11.07 -2.76 23.40
C PHE A 563 -10.88 -2.43 24.88
N SER A 564 -9.82 -2.96 25.52
CA SER A 564 -9.57 -2.72 26.95
C SER A 564 -9.31 -1.24 27.23
N TRP A 565 -8.53 -0.57 26.37
CA TRP A 565 -8.23 0.85 26.51
C TRP A 565 -9.46 1.75 26.40
N ARG A 566 -10.33 1.50 25.41
CA ARG A 566 -11.52 2.33 25.19
C ARG A 566 -12.58 2.09 26.26
N LEU A 567 -12.68 0.88 26.81
CA LEU A 567 -13.50 0.58 27.99
C LEU A 567 -12.96 1.25 29.26
N SER A 568 -11.64 1.33 29.44
CA SER A 568 -10.99 2.03 30.58
C SER A 568 -10.92 3.56 30.45
N GLN A 569 -11.52 4.14 29.40
CA GLN A 569 -11.72 5.59 29.26
C GLN A 569 -13.14 6.04 29.65
N ILE A 570 -14.02 5.11 30.05
CA ILE A 570 -15.46 5.33 30.30
C ILE A 570 -15.86 5.00 31.74
N GLY A 571 -15.17 4.05 32.39
CA GLY A 571 -15.34 3.72 33.81
C GLY A 571 -14.21 4.27 34.66
#